data_AF-A0A2N3FFY5-F1
#
_entry.id   AF-A0A2N3FFY5-F1
#
_cell.length_a   1.000
_cell.length_b   1.000
_cell.length_c   1.000
_cell.angle_alpha   90.00
_cell.angle_beta   90.00
_cell.angle_gamma   90.00
#
_symmetry.space_group_name_H-M   'P 1'
#
loop_
_entity.id
_entity.type
_entity.pdbx_description
1 polymer ?
#
loop_
_entity_poly.entity_id
_entity_poly.type
_entity_poly.pdbx_seq_one_letter_code
_entity_poly.pdbx_strand_id
1 'polypeptide(L)'
;MRSRAFRFVALIAVVALSVSVATSAAASIPRDGETIAGRRVGSDKRAHPLGKKKDALRATALEEKIKRGAIGDVYEVAPGEFVDLMLEGTGMVWTVPGEFSDYAHNSIPAPDRTVDNSTIWTADFGEGYYDTMLYARGEGVNSMAEYFLEQSSGRYTVDGDCTDWVPVPGDHTVYDDGDARNDTSTNVWLFLADSLNGWYAQQVAAGKTTAEIDAYLAQFDEYDRYDWDDDGVFDEPDGYIDHYQSLHAGEGEEAGGGELGDEAIWSHSWYANYADIGTTGPSAEYLLGGIQIGSSSYWIGDYTIQPENGGVGVFAHEYTHDL
;
A
#
# COMPACT_ATOMS: atom_id res chain seq x y z
N MET A 1 34.06 -46.21 -70.43
CA MET A 1 33.13 -46.29 -71.58
C MET A 1 31.70 -46.27 -71.07
N ARG A 2 30.91 -45.30 -71.56
CA ARG A 2 29.45 -45.30 -71.78
C ARG A 2 28.46 -45.70 -70.66
N SER A 3 27.84 -44.65 -70.14
CA SER A 3 26.42 -44.44 -69.84
C SER A 3 25.41 -45.60 -69.96
N ARG A 4 24.46 -45.60 -69.02
CA ARG A 4 23.03 -45.40 -69.33
C ARG A 4 22.26 -44.84 -68.14
N ALA A 5 21.52 -43.78 -68.42
CA ALA A 5 20.65 -43.05 -67.51
C ALA A 5 19.37 -43.85 -67.22
N PHE A 6 18.87 -43.76 -65.98
CA PHE A 6 17.46 -43.97 -65.69
C PHE A 6 16.90 -42.71 -65.03
N ARG A 7 15.93 -42.12 -65.73
CA ARG A 7 15.07 -41.04 -65.24
C ARG A 7 14.15 -41.62 -64.17
N PHE A 8 14.16 -41.07 -62.97
CA PHE A 8 13.06 -41.26 -62.02
C PHE A 8 12.24 -39.97 -61.98
N VAL A 9 10.96 -40.16 -62.28
CA VAL A 9 9.90 -39.16 -62.23
C VAL A 9 9.65 -38.79 -60.77
N ALA A 10 9.50 -37.49 -60.54
CA ALA A 10 9.17 -36.89 -59.26
C ALA A 10 7.80 -37.34 -58.75
N LEU A 11 7.72 -37.66 -57.46
CA LEU A 11 6.50 -37.54 -56.68
C LEU A 11 6.87 -36.86 -55.35
N ILE A 12 6.89 -35.52 -55.37
CA ILE A 12 6.94 -34.73 -54.14
C ILE A 12 5.52 -34.74 -53.58
N ALA A 13 5.29 -35.55 -52.55
CA ALA A 13 4.11 -35.39 -51.71
C ALA A 13 4.28 -34.13 -50.88
N VAL A 14 3.70 -33.03 -51.35
CA VAL A 14 3.52 -31.81 -50.54
C VAL A 14 2.48 -32.15 -49.48
N VAL A 15 2.92 -32.45 -48.26
CA VAL A 15 2.06 -32.40 -47.08
C VAL A 15 1.83 -30.92 -46.79
N ALA A 16 0.71 -30.39 -47.28
CA ALA A 16 0.22 -29.09 -46.87
C ALA A 16 -0.20 -29.19 -45.40
N LEU A 17 0.69 -28.76 -44.50
CA LEU A 17 0.32 -28.48 -43.12
C LEU A 17 -0.52 -27.20 -43.15
N SER A 18 -1.84 -27.36 -43.17
CA SER A 18 -2.77 -26.27 -42.92
C SER A 18 -2.61 -25.84 -41.47
N VAL A 19 -1.82 -24.79 -41.24
CA VAL A 19 -1.84 -24.05 -39.98
C VAL A 19 -3.17 -23.32 -39.93
N SER A 20 -4.13 -23.92 -39.23
CA SER A 20 -5.34 -23.24 -38.79
C SER A 20 -4.88 -22.14 -37.84
N VAL A 21 -4.77 -20.91 -38.33
CA VAL A 21 -4.66 -19.73 -37.48
C VAL A 21 -6.00 -19.64 -36.75
N ALA A 22 -6.06 -20.20 -35.55
CA ALA A 22 -7.09 -19.86 -34.59
C ALA A 22 -6.82 -18.40 -34.23
N THR A 23 -7.50 -17.48 -34.92
CA THR A 23 -7.68 -16.12 -34.45
C THR A 23 -8.35 -16.25 -33.08
N SER A 24 -7.60 -16.06 -32.01
CA SER A 24 -8.15 -15.75 -30.70
C SER A 24 -8.93 -14.46 -30.88
N ALA A 25 -10.23 -14.59 -31.13
CA ALA A 25 -11.16 -13.50 -30.93
C ALA A 25 -11.02 -13.12 -29.46
N ALA A 26 -10.30 -12.03 -29.20
CA ALA A 26 -10.39 -11.36 -27.92
C ALA A 26 -11.87 -11.06 -27.73
N ALA A 27 -12.52 -11.85 -26.89
CA ALA A 27 -13.86 -11.54 -26.42
C ALA A 27 -13.70 -10.24 -25.64
N SER A 28 -13.97 -9.11 -26.29
CA SER A 28 -14.23 -7.85 -25.62
C SER A 28 -15.44 -8.09 -24.74
N ILE A 29 -15.21 -8.34 -23.45
CA ILE A 29 -16.26 -8.22 -22.45
C ILE A 29 -16.70 -6.76 -22.53
N PRO A 30 -17.97 -6.46 -22.88
CA PRO A 30 -18.46 -5.11 -22.75
C PRO A 30 -18.41 -4.80 -21.26
N ARG A 31 -17.51 -3.88 -20.85
CA ARG A 31 -17.70 -3.15 -19.60
C ARG A 31 -18.90 -2.25 -19.88
N ASP A 32 -20.08 -2.74 -19.59
CA ASP A 32 -21.22 -1.89 -19.32
C ASP A 32 -20.89 -1.15 -18.02
N GLY A 33 -20.06 -0.13 -18.14
CA GLY A 33 -19.98 0.94 -17.17
C GLY A 33 -21.29 1.69 -17.28
N GLU A 34 -22.29 1.26 -16.52
CA GLU A 34 -23.21 2.23 -15.99
C GLU A 34 -22.36 3.22 -15.20
N THR A 35 -22.09 4.36 -15.83
CA THR A 35 -21.72 5.57 -15.12
C THR A 35 -22.84 5.82 -14.11
N ILE A 36 -22.63 5.37 -12.87
CA ILE A 36 -23.35 5.91 -11.72
C ILE A 36 -22.90 7.37 -11.67
N ALA A 37 -23.70 8.23 -12.30
CA ALA A 37 -23.52 9.66 -12.26
C ALA A 37 -23.69 10.10 -10.80
N GLY A 38 -22.56 10.44 -10.16
CA GLY A 38 -22.56 10.95 -8.79
C GLY A 38 -21.38 10.53 -7.92
N ARG A 39 -20.54 9.55 -8.33
CA ARG A 39 -19.39 9.15 -7.50
C ARG A 39 -18.37 10.28 -7.41
N ARG A 40 -18.12 10.75 -6.18
CA ARG A 40 -17.04 11.66 -5.82
C ARG A 40 -15.72 11.06 -6.35
N VAL A 41 -14.82 11.88 -6.89
CA VAL A 41 -13.47 11.45 -7.26
C VAL A 41 -12.54 12.11 -6.26
N GLY A 42 -12.42 11.49 -5.08
CA GLY A 42 -11.32 11.78 -4.16
C GLY A 42 -9.97 11.46 -4.82
N SER A 43 -8.89 12.07 -4.32
CA SER A 43 -7.54 11.72 -4.77
C SER A 43 -6.97 10.70 -3.81
N ASP A 44 -6.88 9.45 -4.25
CA ASP A 44 -6.40 8.33 -3.40
C ASP A 44 -4.90 8.47 -3.06
N LYS A 45 -4.12 9.23 -3.85
CA LYS A 45 -2.77 9.71 -3.48
C LYS A 45 -2.76 11.20 -3.26
N ARG A 46 -2.55 11.65 -2.03
CA ARG A 46 -2.50 13.07 -1.67
C ARG A 46 -1.06 13.58 -1.74
N ALA A 47 -0.91 14.80 -2.28
CA ALA A 47 0.42 15.35 -2.55
C ALA A 47 1.04 16.02 -1.31
N HIS A 48 2.35 15.84 -1.14
CA HIS A 48 3.16 16.50 -0.09
C HIS A 48 4.55 16.87 -0.65
N PRO A 49 5.33 17.75 0.02
CA PRO A 49 6.62 18.21 -0.50
C PRO A 49 7.66 17.11 -0.71
N LEU A 50 7.75 16.14 0.21
CA LEU A 50 8.76 15.08 0.18
C LEU A 50 8.52 14.11 -0.98
N GLY A 51 7.28 13.64 -1.17
CA GLY A 51 6.91 12.77 -2.28
C GLY A 51 7.13 13.45 -3.64
N LYS A 52 6.81 14.75 -3.76
CA LYS A 52 7.12 15.51 -4.99
C LYS A 52 8.62 15.58 -5.28
N LYS A 53 9.46 15.72 -4.25
CA LYS A 53 10.93 15.69 -4.40
C LYS A 53 11.36 14.29 -4.85
N LYS A 54 10.95 13.22 -4.14
CA LYS A 54 11.23 11.82 -4.48
C LYS A 54 10.86 11.50 -5.93
N ASP A 55 9.64 11.81 -6.33
CA ASP A 55 9.13 11.55 -7.69
C ASP A 55 9.95 12.29 -8.77
N ALA A 56 10.35 13.53 -8.51
CA ALA A 56 11.15 14.33 -9.43
C ALA A 56 12.58 13.78 -9.58
N LEU A 57 13.21 13.37 -8.48
CA LEU A 57 14.52 12.72 -8.49
C LEU A 57 14.44 11.38 -9.23
N ARG A 58 13.44 10.55 -8.92
CA ARG A 58 13.21 9.25 -9.57
C ARG A 58 12.99 9.39 -11.08
N ALA A 59 12.18 10.36 -11.51
CA ALA A 59 11.98 10.62 -12.93
C ALA A 59 13.29 10.99 -13.64
N THR A 60 14.12 11.81 -12.99
CA THR A 60 15.44 12.21 -13.51
C THR A 60 16.40 11.02 -13.58
N ALA A 61 16.49 10.22 -12.51
CA ALA A 61 17.30 9.02 -12.45
C ALA A 61 16.94 8.02 -13.55
N LEU A 62 15.64 7.77 -13.77
CA LEU A 62 15.16 6.89 -14.83
C LEU A 62 15.51 7.41 -16.23
N GLU A 63 15.34 8.72 -16.48
CA GLU A 63 15.69 9.32 -17.76
C GLU A 63 17.19 9.18 -18.06
N GLU A 64 18.04 9.45 -17.07
CA GLU A 64 19.49 9.30 -17.22
C GLU A 64 19.92 7.84 -17.36
N LYS A 65 19.29 6.90 -16.63
CA LYS A 65 19.52 5.45 -16.78
C LYS A 65 19.23 4.98 -18.20
N ILE A 66 18.11 5.41 -18.79
CA ILE A 66 17.74 5.09 -20.18
C ILE A 66 18.74 5.68 -21.18
N LYS A 67 19.14 6.95 -20.99
CA LYS A 67 20.03 7.65 -21.94
C LYS A 67 21.47 7.17 -21.88
N ARG A 68 21.98 6.88 -20.68
CA ARG A 68 23.41 6.64 -20.44
C ARG A 68 23.76 5.18 -20.23
N GLY A 69 22.75 4.31 -20.08
CA GLY A 69 22.96 2.90 -19.76
C GLY A 69 23.59 2.71 -18.39
N ALA A 70 23.25 3.58 -17.42
CA ALA A 70 23.75 3.46 -16.06
C ALA A 70 23.37 2.10 -15.47
N ILE A 71 24.35 1.46 -14.82
CA ILE A 71 24.23 0.14 -14.21
C ILE A 71 24.28 0.35 -12.70
N GLY A 72 23.29 -0.17 -11.99
CA GLY A 72 23.16 0.00 -10.53
C GLY A 72 21.72 0.16 -10.10
N ASP A 73 21.52 -0.08 -8.81
CA ASP A 73 20.23 -0.07 -8.12
C ASP A 73 19.98 1.33 -7.56
N VAL A 74 20.97 1.88 -6.85
CA VAL A 74 21.02 3.28 -6.45
C VAL A 74 21.69 4.15 -7.52
N TYR A 75 21.11 5.33 -7.79
CA TYR A 75 21.61 6.29 -8.75
C TYR A 75 21.73 7.69 -8.14
N GLU A 76 22.94 8.26 -8.19
CA GLU A 76 23.21 9.65 -7.80
C GLU A 76 22.82 10.62 -8.92
N VAL A 77 21.73 11.36 -8.75
CA VAL A 77 21.24 12.32 -9.76
C VAL A 77 22.02 13.64 -9.74
N ALA A 78 22.51 14.04 -8.57
CA ALA A 78 23.37 15.17 -8.31
C ALA A 78 24.24 14.89 -7.07
N PRO A 79 25.33 15.63 -6.82
CA PRO A 79 26.19 15.39 -5.66
C PRO A 79 25.40 15.34 -4.34
N GLY A 80 25.35 14.18 -3.70
CA GLY A 80 24.57 13.96 -2.46
C GLY A 80 23.05 13.84 -2.66
N GLU A 81 22.56 13.57 -3.88
CA GLU A 81 21.15 13.27 -4.12
C GLU A 81 21.04 11.90 -4.79
N PHE A 82 20.64 10.90 -4.01
CA PHE A 82 20.53 9.53 -4.48
C PHE A 82 19.07 9.12 -4.68
N VAL A 83 18.89 8.07 -5.48
CA VAL A 83 17.59 7.44 -5.75
C VAL A 83 17.79 5.94 -5.84
N ASP A 84 17.12 5.17 -4.99
CA ASP A 84 16.97 3.75 -5.24
C ASP A 84 15.94 3.49 -6.34
N LEU A 85 16.37 2.83 -7.41
CA LEU A 85 15.53 2.45 -8.55
C LEU A 85 15.06 1.00 -8.48
N MET A 86 15.58 0.20 -7.54
CA MET A 86 15.12 -1.15 -7.33
C MET A 86 13.89 -1.19 -6.43
N LEU A 87 13.15 -2.28 -6.58
CA LEU A 87 12.11 -2.69 -5.65
C LEU A 87 12.25 -4.21 -5.55
N GLU A 88 13.06 -4.65 -4.61
CA GLU A 88 13.37 -6.06 -4.35
C GLU A 88 13.30 -6.33 -2.85
N GLY A 89 13.15 -7.60 -2.46
CA GLY A 89 13.12 -7.98 -1.05
C GLY A 89 11.71 -8.04 -0.47
N THR A 90 11.59 -7.65 0.79
CA THR A 90 10.34 -7.74 1.57
C THR A 90 10.12 -6.42 2.28
N GLY A 91 9.03 -5.71 1.94
CA GLY A 91 8.62 -4.52 2.69
C GLY A 91 7.92 -4.93 3.99
N MET A 92 8.43 -4.47 5.12
CA MET A 92 7.85 -4.73 6.44
C MET A 92 6.72 -3.73 6.71
N VAL A 93 5.49 -4.22 6.81
CA VAL A 93 4.27 -3.40 6.97
C VAL A 93 3.76 -3.48 8.39
N TRP A 94 3.65 -2.35 9.07
CA TRP A 94 3.00 -2.28 10.37
C TRP A 94 1.57 -1.78 10.24
N THR A 95 0.62 -2.65 10.59
CA THR A 95 -0.80 -2.38 10.46
C THR A 95 -1.44 -2.11 11.82
N VAL A 96 -2.08 -0.95 11.99
CA VAL A 96 -2.77 -0.56 13.23
C VAL A 96 -4.23 -0.22 12.95
N PRO A 97 -5.17 -1.11 13.32
CA PRO A 97 -6.60 -0.84 13.24
C PRO A 97 -7.10 0.05 14.38
N GLY A 98 -7.97 1.01 14.06
CA GLY A 98 -8.64 1.89 15.02
C GLY A 98 -10.16 1.81 14.93
N GLU A 99 -10.85 1.73 16.06
CA GLU A 99 -12.31 1.70 16.12
C GLU A 99 -12.86 2.91 16.87
N PHE A 100 -13.98 3.46 16.39
CA PHE A 100 -14.56 4.68 16.91
C PHE A 100 -15.31 4.42 18.22
N SER A 101 -15.42 5.43 19.07
CA SER A 101 -16.10 5.31 20.38
C SER A 101 -17.59 4.96 20.27
N ASP A 102 -18.21 5.23 19.11
CA ASP A 102 -19.61 4.97 18.81
C ASP A 102 -19.82 3.87 17.76
N TYR A 103 -18.76 3.40 17.10
CA TYR A 103 -18.81 2.39 16.05
C TYR A 103 -17.60 1.44 16.13
N ALA A 104 -17.84 0.27 16.70
CA ALA A 104 -16.83 -0.78 16.85
C ALA A 104 -16.62 -1.53 15.53
N HIS A 105 -15.45 -2.15 15.37
CA HIS A 105 -15.24 -3.12 14.29
C HIS A 105 -16.24 -4.30 14.40
N ASN A 106 -16.41 -5.07 13.32
CA ASN A 106 -17.42 -6.12 13.18
C ASN A 106 -18.88 -5.61 13.24
N SER A 107 -19.11 -4.31 13.04
CA SER A 107 -20.46 -3.72 13.01
C SER A 107 -21.08 -3.69 11.61
N ILE A 108 -20.29 -3.97 10.55
CA ILE A 108 -20.79 -4.02 9.17
C ILE A 108 -21.85 -5.14 9.03
N PRO A 109 -23.09 -4.82 8.59
CA PRO A 109 -24.14 -5.81 8.44
C PRO A 109 -23.79 -6.91 7.43
N ALA A 110 -24.12 -8.15 7.75
CA ALA A 110 -23.95 -9.26 6.81
C ALA A 110 -24.79 -9.01 5.53
N PRO A 111 -24.17 -9.00 4.33
CA PRO A 111 -24.88 -8.70 3.10
C PRO A 111 -25.79 -9.87 2.68
N ASP A 112 -26.96 -9.55 2.09
CA ASP A 112 -27.79 -10.54 1.43
C ASP A 112 -27.13 -10.99 0.13
N ARG A 113 -26.53 -12.19 0.14
CA ARG A 113 -25.79 -12.76 -1.00
C ARG A 113 -26.64 -13.02 -2.25
N THR A 114 -27.97 -12.89 -2.18
CA THR A 114 -28.84 -12.95 -3.36
C THR A 114 -28.90 -11.63 -4.13
N VAL A 115 -28.52 -10.52 -3.48
CA VAL A 115 -28.51 -9.16 -4.03
C VAL A 115 -27.10 -8.60 -4.11
N ASP A 116 -26.25 -8.90 -3.11
CA ASP A 116 -24.89 -8.39 -2.96
C ASP A 116 -23.88 -9.52 -2.76
N ASN A 117 -23.21 -9.87 -3.86
CA ASN A 117 -22.12 -10.84 -3.89
C ASN A 117 -20.73 -10.19 -3.96
N SER A 118 -20.65 -8.86 -3.83
CA SER A 118 -19.42 -8.07 -4.00
C SER A 118 -18.87 -7.54 -2.69
N THR A 119 -19.73 -7.22 -1.72
CA THR A 119 -19.27 -6.68 -0.42
C THR A 119 -18.49 -7.73 0.34
N ILE A 120 -17.25 -7.37 0.67
CA ILE A 120 -16.37 -8.18 1.49
C ILE A 120 -16.93 -8.18 2.90
N TRP A 121 -17.13 -9.37 3.45
CA TRP A 121 -17.69 -9.52 4.78
C TRP A 121 -17.23 -10.84 5.40
N THR A 122 -16.77 -10.77 6.64
CA THR A 122 -16.54 -11.90 7.53
C THR A 122 -17.23 -11.61 8.86
N ALA A 123 -17.47 -12.67 9.65
CA ALA A 123 -18.04 -12.52 10.98
C ALA A 123 -17.04 -11.94 12.00
N ASP A 124 -15.75 -11.97 11.67
CA ASP A 124 -14.67 -11.50 12.52
C ASP A 124 -13.52 -10.93 11.66
N PHE A 125 -13.42 -9.61 11.63
CA PHE A 125 -12.34 -8.81 11.08
C PHE A 125 -11.24 -8.59 12.15
N GLY A 126 -10.72 -9.65 12.74
CA GLY A 126 -9.63 -9.58 13.73
C GLY A 126 -8.22 -9.68 13.11
N GLU A 127 -7.19 -9.59 13.95
CA GLU A 127 -5.76 -9.76 13.60
C GLU A 127 -5.53 -10.93 12.63
N GLY A 128 -6.01 -12.13 12.98
CA GLY A 128 -5.79 -13.32 12.14
C GLY A 128 -6.45 -13.27 10.75
N TYR A 129 -7.53 -12.49 10.57
CA TYR A 129 -8.10 -12.24 9.25
C TYR A 129 -7.15 -11.38 8.42
N TYR A 130 -6.68 -10.27 8.99
CA TYR A 130 -5.78 -9.34 8.31
C TYR A 130 -4.41 -9.97 8.03
N ASP A 131 -3.81 -10.70 8.97
CA ASP A 131 -2.56 -11.43 8.74
C ASP A 131 -2.67 -12.40 7.57
N THR A 132 -3.79 -13.10 7.47
CA THR A 132 -4.02 -14.02 6.35
C THR A 132 -4.16 -13.24 5.04
N MET A 133 -4.94 -12.17 5.03
CA MET A 133 -5.19 -11.36 3.84
C MET A 133 -3.95 -10.58 3.39
N LEU A 134 -3.11 -10.12 4.30
CA LEU A 134 -1.94 -9.31 4.00
C LEU A 134 -0.71 -10.19 3.72
N TYR A 135 -0.45 -11.20 4.55
CA TYR A 135 0.88 -11.83 4.61
C TYR A 135 0.90 -13.33 4.26
N ALA A 136 -0.26 -14.00 4.13
CA ALA A 136 -0.26 -15.42 3.77
C ALA A 136 0.37 -15.66 2.38
N ARG A 137 1.04 -16.80 2.21
CA ARG A 137 1.72 -17.19 0.97
C ARG A 137 1.38 -18.62 0.56
N GLY A 138 1.40 -18.91 -0.74
CA GLY A 138 1.17 -20.22 -1.30
C GLY A 138 0.31 -20.22 -2.57
N GLU A 139 0.34 -21.35 -3.28
CA GLU A 139 -0.43 -21.53 -4.52
C GLU A 139 -1.94 -21.34 -4.26
N GLY A 140 -2.54 -20.39 -4.98
CA GLY A 140 -3.97 -20.08 -4.89
C GLY A 140 -4.37 -19.25 -3.67
N VAL A 141 -3.42 -18.75 -2.89
CA VAL A 141 -3.68 -17.79 -1.82
C VAL A 141 -3.94 -16.41 -2.44
N ASN A 142 -5.03 -15.77 -2.02
CA ASN A 142 -5.34 -14.39 -2.39
C ASN A 142 -4.94 -13.48 -1.22
N SER A 143 -3.71 -12.98 -1.26
CA SER A 143 -3.16 -12.07 -0.26
C SER A 143 -2.37 -10.94 -0.92
N MET A 144 -2.08 -9.89 -0.16
CA MET A 144 -1.23 -8.80 -0.62
C MET A 144 0.22 -9.27 -0.88
N ALA A 145 0.77 -10.13 -0.02
CA ALA A 145 2.08 -10.73 -0.21
C ALA A 145 2.19 -11.53 -1.52
N GLU A 146 1.19 -12.38 -1.84
CA GLU A 146 1.14 -13.11 -3.11
C GLU A 146 0.92 -12.19 -4.30
N TYR A 147 0.08 -11.16 -4.16
CA TYR A 147 -0.09 -10.16 -5.21
C TYR A 147 1.24 -9.53 -5.62
N PHE A 148 2.04 -9.06 -4.65
CA PHE A 148 3.35 -8.47 -4.95
C PHE A 148 4.36 -9.49 -5.48
N LEU A 149 4.34 -10.74 -4.99
CA LEU A 149 5.16 -11.81 -5.57
C LEU A 149 4.82 -12.05 -7.04
N GLU A 150 3.53 -12.11 -7.38
CA GLU A 150 3.10 -12.32 -8.77
C GLU A 150 3.47 -11.12 -9.65
N GLN A 151 3.12 -9.90 -9.23
CA GLN A 151 3.38 -8.69 -10.03
C GLN A 151 4.88 -8.40 -10.22
N SER A 152 5.70 -8.72 -9.23
CA SER A 152 7.15 -8.50 -9.28
C SER A 152 7.95 -9.66 -9.91
N SER A 153 7.28 -10.72 -10.37
CA SER A 153 7.94 -11.97 -10.79
C SER A 153 8.84 -12.58 -9.69
N GLY A 154 8.40 -12.49 -8.45
CA GLY A 154 9.06 -13.04 -7.26
C GLY A 154 10.21 -12.20 -6.72
N ARG A 155 10.34 -10.94 -7.15
CA ARG A 155 11.42 -10.04 -6.72
C ARG A 155 11.10 -9.30 -5.43
N TYR A 156 9.82 -9.02 -5.20
CA TYR A 156 9.33 -8.21 -4.11
C TYR A 156 8.07 -8.83 -3.50
N THR A 157 7.94 -8.72 -2.19
CA THR A 157 6.75 -9.10 -1.44
C THR A 157 6.62 -8.19 -0.22
N VAL A 158 5.57 -8.41 0.56
CA VAL A 158 5.38 -7.77 1.86
C VAL A 158 5.28 -8.82 2.95
N ASP A 159 5.67 -8.45 4.16
CA ASP A 159 5.45 -9.17 5.41
C ASP A 159 5.16 -8.14 6.50
N GLY A 160 4.79 -8.57 7.70
CA GLY A 160 4.51 -7.59 8.75
C GLY A 160 3.72 -8.12 9.92
N ASP A 161 3.07 -7.18 10.60
CA ASP A 161 2.22 -7.45 11.76
C ASP A 161 0.97 -6.56 11.70
N CYS A 162 -0.18 -7.17 12.00
CA CYS A 162 -1.43 -6.46 12.24
C CYS A 162 -1.77 -6.52 13.73
N THR A 163 -1.84 -5.37 14.38
CA THR A 163 -2.12 -5.33 15.81
C THR A 163 -3.61 -5.52 16.09
N ASP A 164 -3.95 -5.87 17.33
CA ASP A 164 -5.32 -5.76 17.84
C ASP A 164 -5.93 -4.37 17.59
N TRP A 165 -7.26 -4.33 17.46
CA TRP A 165 -8.01 -3.08 17.30
C TRP A 165 -7.84 -2.13 18.48
N VAL A 166 -7.65 -0.85 18.16
CA VAL A 166 -7.46 0.21 19.13
C VAL A 166 -8.70 1.10 19.22
N PRO A 167 -9.38 1.19 20.37
CA PRO A 167 -10.45 2.15 20.53
C PRO A 167 -9.89 3.57 20.60
N VAL A 168 -10.35 4.44 19.70
CA VAL A 168 -10.05 5.87 19.72
C VAL A 168 -11.09 6.62 20.56
N PRO A 169 -10.74 7.77 21.18
CA PRO A 169 -11.62 8.46 22.12
C PRO A 169 -12.79 9.20 21.44
N GLY A 170 -12.67 9.58 20.17
CA GLY A 170 -13.70 10.29 19.41
C GLY A 170 -14.74 9.36 18.80
N ASP A 171 -15.90 9.91 18.47
CA ASP A 171 -16.83 9.26 17.54
C ASP A 171 -16.33 9.40 16.10
N HIS A 172 -16.92 8.66 15.16
CA HIS A 172 -16.52 8.70 13.75
C HIS A 172 -16.50 10.12 13.15
N THR A 173 -17.43 10.99 13.56
CA THR A 173 -17.53 12.37 13.04
C THR A 173 -16.39 13.29 13.45
N VAL A 174 -15.66 12.96 14.52
CA VAL A 174 -14.45 13.69 14.92
C VAL A 174 -13.34 13.52 13.88
N TYR A 175 -13.32 12.37 13.21
CA TYR A 175 -12.25 11.94 12.31
C TYR A 175 -12.59 12.10 10.82
N ASP A 176 -13.81 12.55 10.53
CA ASP A 176 -14.34 12.82 9.19
C ASP A 176 -13.36 13.65 8.34
N ASP A 177 -12.98 13.09 7.19
CA ASP A 177 -12.04 13.71 6.23
C ASP A 177 -12.73 14.71 5.28
N GLY A 178 -14.04 14.89 5.47
CA GLY A 178 -14.87 15.95 4.92
C GLY A 178 -15.27 15.67 3.48
N ASP A 179 -15.99 16.61 2.88
CA ASP A 179 -16.54 16.46 1.52
C ASP A 179 -15.77 17.28 0.47
N ALA A 180 -16.20 17.21 -0.80
CA ALA A 180 -15.58 17.99 -1.88
C ALA A 180 -15.74 19.53 -1.72
N ARG A 181 -16.50 20.00 -0.75
CA ARG A 181 -16.80 21.42 -0.48
C ARG A 181 -16.18 21.90 0.83
N ASN A 182 -15.96 21.01 1.78
CA ASN A 182 -15.40 21.25 3.09
C ASN A 182 -14.34 20.18 3.38
N ASP A 183 -13.10 20.48 3.02
CA ASP A 183 -11.96 19.60 3.26
C ASP A 183 -11.54 19.67 4.75
N THR A 184 -11.76 18.58 5.46
CA THR A 184 -11.31 18.38 6.85
C THR A 184 -10.32 17.22 6.97
N SER A 185 -9.63 16.88 5.87
CA SER A 185 -8.80 15.68 5.78
C SER A 185 -7.69 15.58 6.82
N THR A 186 -7.30 16.70 7.41
CA THR A 186 -6.35 16.74 8.54
C THR A 186 -6.89 16.09 9.81
N ASN A 187 -8.21 15.90 9.94
CA ASN A 187 -8.82 15.16 11.04
C ASN A 187 -8.41 13.68 11.03
N VAL A 188 -8.06 13.14 9.86
CA VAL A 188 -7.51 11.77 9.77
C VAL A 188 -6.17 11.69 10.51
N TRP A 189 -5.35 12.75 10.51
CA TRP A 189 -4.12 12.77 11.31
C TRP A 189 -4.40 12.71 12.82
N LEU A 190 -5.56 13.23 13.27
CA LEU A 190 -6.01 13.03 14.64
C LEU A 190 -6.39 11.57 14.89
N PHE A 191 -7.05 10.90 13.95
CA PHE A 191 -7.35 9.47 14.04
C PHE A 191 -6.07 8.65 14.17
N LEU A 192 -5.08 8.90 13.31
CA LEU A 192 -3.77 8.23 13.38
C LEU A 192 -3.08 8.49 14.72
N ALA A 193 -3.07 9.74 15.20
CA ALA A 193 -2.46 10.07 16.48
C ALA A 193 -3.15 9.37 17.65
N ASP A 194 -4.48 9.34 17.66
CA ASP A 194 -5.26 8.70 18.71
C ASP A 194 -5.11 7.17 18.68
N SER A 195 -5.11 6.54 17.50
CA SER A 195 -4.91 5.08 17.37
C SER A 195 -3.49 4.67 17.75
N LEU A 196 -2.46 5.41 17.33
CA LEU A 196 -1.06 5.13 17.71
C LEU A 196 -0.81 5.35 19.21
N ASN A 197 -1.36 6.41 19.79
CA ASN A 197 -1.29 6.66 21.23
C ASN A 197 -2.05 5.58 22.03
N GLY A 198 -3.22 5.18 21.53
CA GLY A 198 -4.02 4.11 22.10
C GLY A 198 -3.28 2.78 22.09
N TRP A 199 -2.69 2.39 20.96
CA TRP A 199 -1.86 1.19 20.85
C TRP A 199 -0.70 1.23 21.85
N TYR A 200 0.07 2.33 21.89
CA TYR A 200 1.19 2.46 22.82
C TYR A 200 0.73 2.32 24.28
N ALA A 201 -0.40 2.96 24.63
CA ALA A 201 -0.98 2.86 25.97
C ALA A 201 -1.42 1.42 26.31
N GLN A 202 -1.99 0.68 25.35
CA GLN A 202 -2.31 -0.74 25.53
C GLN A 202 -1.04 -1.57 25.77
N GLN A 203 0.04 -1.34 25.03
CA GLN A 203 1.32 -2.03 25.23
C GLN A 203 1.90 -1.77 26.63
N VAL A 204 1.88 -0.52 27.08
CA VAL A 204 2.31 -0.15 28.44
C VAL A 204 1.40 -0.80 29.51
N ALA A 205 0.08 -0.80 29.29
CA ALA A 205 -0.87 -1.45 30.19
C ALA A 205 -0.68 -2.99 30.25
N ALA A 206 -0.24 -3.59 29.15
CA ALA A 206 0.19 -4.99 29.08
C ALA A 206 1.55 -5.26 29.76
N GLY A 207 2.21 -4.22 30.27
CA GLY A 207 3.45 -4.31 31.03
C GLY A 207 4.73 -4.18 30.20
N LYS A 208 4.63 -3.86 28.90
CA LYS A 208 5.81 -3.57 28.08
C LYS A 208 6.44 -2.25 28.52
N THR A 209 7.77 -2.25 28.60
CA THR A 209 8.57 -1.04 28.77
C THR A 209 8.72 -0.31 27.43
N THR A 210 9.03 1.00 27.46
CA THR A 210 9.31 1.76 26.23
C THR A 210 10.38 1.10 25.38
N ALA A 211 11.44 0.56 25.99
CA ALA A 211 12.50 -0.14 25.25
C ALA A 211 12.02 -1.43 24.55
N GLU A 212 11.04 -2.14 25.11
CA GLU A 212 10.44 -3.31 24.45
C GLU A 212 9.49 -2.90 23.32
N ILE A 213 8.82 -1.75 23.45
CA ILE A 213 7.99 -1.17 22.40
C ILE A 213 8.89 -0.69 21.25
N ASP A 214 9.95 0.05 21.55
CA ASP A 214 10.95 0.49 20.57
C ASP A 214 11.57 -0.71 19.85
N ALA A 215 11.95 -1.77 20.57
CA ALA A 215 12.50 -2.98 19.95
C ALA A 215 11.51 -3.74 19.05
N TYR A 216 10.20 -3.58 19.29
CA TYR A 216 9.16 -4.09 18.41
C TYR A 216 9.04 -3.20 17.16
N LEU A 217 8.94 -1.88 17.34
CA LEU A 217 8.79 -0.92 16.23
C LEU A 217 10.02 -0.89 15.30
N ALA A 218 11.21 -1.16 15.83
CA ALA A 218 12.46 -1.27 15.07
C ALA A 218 12.44 -2.33 13.95
N GLN A 219 11.48 -3.25 13.96
CA GLN A 219 11.33 -4.27 12.92
C GLN A 219 10.67 -3.74 11.64
N PHE A 220 10.17 -2.51 11.68
CA PHE A 220 9.47 -1.84 10.58
C PHE A 220 10.15 -0.52 10.20
N ASP A 221 11.40 -0.33 10.62
CA ASP A 221 12.28 0.80 10.29
C ASP A 221 13.59 0.19 9.79
N GLU A 222 13.57 -0.25 8.54
CA GLU A 222 14.69 -0.89 7.84
C GLU A 222 15.11 -0.10 6.59
N TYR A 223 14.34 0.93 6.20
CA TYR A 223 14.50 1.63 4.93
C TYR A 223 14.41 3.16 5.04
N ASP A 224 15.53 3.83 4.79
CA ASP A 224 15.62 5.28 4.67
C ASP A 224 15.09 5.75 3.32
N ARG A 225 13.78 6.01 3.28
CA ARG A 225 13.06 6.41 2.08
C ARG A 225 13.61 7.68 1.41
N TYR A 226 14.20 8.57 2.18
CA TYR A 226 14.57 9.91 1.72
C TYR A 226 16.08 10.15 1.71
N ASP A 227 16.89 9.14 2.02
CA ASP A 227 18.36 9.21 2.06
C ASP A 227 18.81 10.39 2.93
N TRP A 228 18.39 10.37 4.19
CA TRP A 228 18.36 11.53 5.08
C TRP A 228 19.75 12.09 5.38
N ASP A 229 20.79 11.25 5.37
CA ASP A 229 22.18 11.65 5.58
C ASP A 229 22.99 11.78 4.28
N ASP A 230 22.31 11.69 3.13
CA ASP A 230 22.84 11.88 1.78
C ASP A 230 24.04 10.95 1.47
N ASP A 231 24.03 9.71 1.97
CA ASP A 231 25.14 8.75 1.81
C ASP A 231 24.88 7.69 0.73
N GLY A 232 23.63 7.60 0.26
CA GLY A 232 23.16 6.69 -0.78
C GLY A 232 22.88 5.26 -0.30
N VAL A 233 22.81 5.03 1.00
CA VAL A 233 22.43 3.76 1.63
C VAL A 233 20.98 3.86 2.08
N PHE A 234 20.09 3.22 1.33
CA PHE A 234 18.66 3.21 1.65
C PHE A 234 18.27 2.07 2.60
N ASP A 235 19.06 0.99 2.66
CA ASP A 235 18.80 -0.17 3.54
C ASP A 235 19.32 0.08 4.97
N GLU A 236 18.86 1.17 5.60
CA GLU A 236 19.18 1.52 6.98
C GLU A 236 18.03 2.26 7.68
N PRO A 237 17.94 2.20 9.02
CA PRO A 237 16.87 2.84 9.77
C PRO A 237 17.01 4.38 9.80
N ASP A 238 15.88 5.07 9.70
CA ASP A 238 15.80 6.53 9.78
C ASP A 238 14.94 7.04 10.97
N GLY A 239 14.29 6.12 11.71
CA GLY A 239 13.42 6.42 12.84
C GLY A 239 11.95 6.65 12.48
N TYR A 240 11.59 6.56 11.20
CA TYR A 240 10.23 6.47 10.71
C TYR A 240 9.88 5.02 10.36
N ILE A 241 8.62 4.63 10.59
CA ILE A 241 8.14 3.33 10.13
C ILE A 241 8.05 3.34 8.59
N ASP A 242 8.73 2.39 7.95
CA ASP A 242 8.89 2.29 6.49
C ASP A 242 7.54 2.27 5.77
N HIS A 243 6.63 1.44 6.26
CA HIS A 243 5.31 1.20 5.69
C HIS A 243 4.25 1.10 6.79
N TYR A 244 3.63 2.24 7.12
CA TYR A 244 2.53 2.28 8.06
C TYR A 244 1.16 2.20 7.37
N GLN A 245 0.33 1.26 7.84
CA GLN A 245 -1.00 1.00 7.31
C GLN A 245 -2.05 1.17 8.42
N SER A 246 -2.93 2.16 8.26
CA SER A 246 -4.03 2.42 9.17
C SER A 246 -5.31 1.73 8.69
N LEU A 247 -6.07 1.14 9.61
CA LEU A 247 -7.43 0.69 9.31
C LEU A 247 -8.43 1.43 10.20
N HIS A 248 -9.61 1.72 9.67
CA HIS A 248 -10.72 2.24 10.46
C HIS A 248 -11.91 1.28 10.44
N ALA A 249 -12.68 1.27 11.53
CA ALA A 249 -13.91 0.48 11.62
C ALA A 249 -14.94 0.96 10.59
N GLY A 250 -15.78 0.06 10.10
CA GLY A 250 -16.82 0.36 9.12
C GLY A 250 -16.35 0.39 7.66
N GLU A 251 -17.28 0.75 6.78
CA GLU A 251 -17.04 0.84 5.33
C GLU A 251 -16.43 2.20 4.96
N GLY A 252 -15.61 2.25 3.92
CA GLY A 252 -15.00 3.49 3.43
C GLY A 252 -16.00 4.35 2.67
N GLU A 253 -15.83 5.66 2.73
CA GLU A 253 -16.72 6.62 2.04
C GLU A 253 -16.75 6.36 0.51
N GLU A 254 -15.64 5.87 -0.06
CA GLU A 254 -15.54 5.55 -1.49
C GLU A 254 -16.53 4.45 -1.93
N ALA A 255 -16.98 3.61 -0.99
CA ALA A 255 -17.99 2.57 -1.18
C ALA A 255 -19.40 3.01 -0.73
N GLY A 256 -19.55 4.24 -0.25
CA GLY A 256 -20.80 4.80 0.28
C GLY A 256 -20.88 4.82 1.81
N GLY A 257 -19.81 4.45 2.52
CA GLY A 257 -19.67 4.58 3.98
C GLY A 257 -20.57 3.70 4.84
N GLY A 258 -21.39 2.83 4.24
CA GLY A 258 -22.26 1.92 4.97
C GLY A 258 -23.19 2.65 5.95
N GLU A 259 -23.14 2.29 7.23
CA GLU A 259 -23.92 2.94 8.29
C GLU A 259 -23.37 4.31 8.71
N LEU A 260 -22.09 4.60 8.42
CA LEU A 260 -21.41 5.87 8.70
C LEU A 260 -21.64 6.91 7.59
N GLY A 261 -22.05 6.48 6.40
CA GLY A 261 -22.42 7.37 5.30
C GLY A 261 -21.29 8.29 4.84
N ASP A 262 -21.61 9.57 4.64
CA ASP A 262 -20.65 10.58 4.15
C ASP A 262 -19.63 10.98 5.23
N GLU A 263 -19.84 10.57 6.49
CA GLU A 263 -18.92 10.80 7.61
C GLU A 263 -17.92 9.63 7.81
N ALA A 264 -17.97 8.60 6.96
CA ALA A 264 -16.91 7.60 6.88
C ALA A 264 -15.61 8.22 6.36
N ILE A 265 -14.46 7.66 6.75
CA ILE A 265 -13.18 8.08 6.18
C ILE A 265 -13.08 7.56 4.73
N TRP A 266 -12.65 8.40 3.80
CA TRP A 266 -12.28 7.99 2.44
C TRP A 266 -10.87 7.34 2.42
N SER A 267 -10.72 6.16 1.81
CA SER A 267 -9.40 5.50 1.68
C SER A 267 -8.37 6.31 0.90
N HIS A 268 -7.17 6.52 1.46
CA HIS A 268 -6.10 7.24 0.75
C HIS A 268 -4.69 6.98 1.32
N SER A 269 -3.69 7.45 0.57
CA SER A 269 -2.29 7.58 0.95
C SER A 269 -1.88 9.06 1.06
N TRP A 270 -1.14 9.41 2.11
CA TRP A 270 -0.60 10.75 2.33
C TRP A 270 0.61 10.75 3.28
N TYR A 271 1.05 11.95 3.66
CA TYR A 271 2.10 12.19 4.64
C TYR A 271 1.51 12.99 5.81
N ALA A 272 1.59 12.45 7.03
CA ALA A 272 1.04 13.06 8.22
C ALA A 272 1.83 14.31 8.65
N ASN A 273 1.13 15.39 9.01
CA ASN A 273 1.74 16.62 9.54
C ASN A 273 2.94 17.16 8.73
N TYR A 274 2.94 17.06 7.39
CA TYR A 274 4.03 17.60 6.56
C TYR A 274 4.23 19.12 6.72
N ALA A 275 3.26 19.84 7.28
CA ALA A 275 3.40 21.25 7.61
C ALA A 275 4.46 21.50 8.70
N ASP A 276 4.79 20.47 9.49
CA ASP A 276 5.77 20.53 10.58
C ASP A 276 7.19 20.12 10.16
N ILE A 277 7.43 19.88 8.86
CA ILE A 277 8.79 19.65 8.32
C ILE A 277 9.73 20.78 8.79
N GLY A 278 10.87 20.38 9.36
CA GLY A 278 11.85 21.27 9.99
C GLY A 278 11.56 21.62 11.45
N THR A 279 10.51 21.08 12.05
CA THR A 279 10.09 21.36 13.44
C THR A 279 10.02 20.10 14.31
N THR A 280 9.42 19.02 13.80
CA THR A 280 9.23 17.76 14.54
C THR A 280 9.78 16.55 13.76
N GLY A 281 10.13 15.49 14.49
CA GLY A 281 10.70 14.26 13.93
C GLY A 281 11.46 13.42 14.98
N PRO A 282 12.05 12.29 14.59
CA PRO A 282 12.72 11.34 15.48
C PRO A 282 13.96 11.91 16.15
N SER A 283 14.63 12.90 15.54
CA SER A 283 15.83 13.52 16.12
C SER A 283 15.91 15.02 15.84
N ALA A 284 16.81 15.72 16.53
CA ALA A 284 17.04 17.14 16.27
C ALA A 284 17.67 17.42 14.89
N GLU A 285 18.25 16.40 14.25
CA GLU A 285 18.90 16.52 12.94
C GLU A 285 18.01 16.00 11.81
N TYR A 286 16.97 15.22 12.12
CA TYR A 286 16.03 14.66 11.15
C TYR A 286 14.58 14.98 11.53
N LEU A 287 14.05 16.04 10.91
CA LEU A 287 12.76 16.67 11.24
C LEU A 287 11.84 16.71 10.02
N LEU A 288 11.20 15.59 9.67
CA LEU A 288 10.29 15.53 8.52
C LEU A 288 8.81 15.73 8.89
N GLY A 289 8.49 16.18 10.10
CA GLY A 289 7.12 16.20 10.58
C GLY A 289 6.66 14.79 10.98
N GLY A 290 5.39 14.47 10.75
CA GLY A 290 4.82 13.17 11.09
C GLY A 290 4.13 13.12 12.45
N ILE A 291 3.91 11.90 12.93
CA ILE A 291 3.27 11.61 14.22
C ILE A 291 4.17 10.66 15.01
N GLN A 292 4.54 11.04 16.23
CA GLN A 292 5.25 10.17 17.16
C GLN A 292 4.32 9.06 17.67
N ILE A 293 4.80 7.82 17.73
CA ILE A 293 4.01 6.70 18.22
C ILE A 293 4.06 6.71 19.76
N GLY A 294 3.03 7.26 20.41
CA GLY A 294 2.97 7.34 21.86
C GLY A 294 4.13 8.11 22.46
N SER A 295 4.93 7.43 23.30
CA SER A 295 6.19 7.97 23.84
C SER A 295 7.41 7.15 23.41
N SER A 296 7.29 6.42 22.29
CA SER A 296 8.39 5.66 21.68
C SER A 296 9.39 6.58 20.99
N SER A 297 10.51 6.02 20.53
CA SER A 297 11.47 6.73 19.67
C SER A 297 11.04 6.83 18.20
N TYR A 298 9.96 6.15 17.80
CA TYR A 298 9.57 5.99 16.40
C TYR A 298 8.43 6.90 15.99
N TRP A 299 8.43 7.24 14.70
CA TRP A 299 7.48 8.14 14.07
C TRP A 299 6.84 7.49 12.85
N ILE A 300 5.68 7.99 12.43
CA ILE A 300 5.14 7.73 11.11
C ILE A 300 5.15 9.02 10.29
N GLY A 301 5.51 8.92 9.02
CA GLY A 301 5.50 10.03 8.07
C GLY A 301 4.46 9.76 7.01
N ASP A 302 4.85 8.99 6.01
CA ASP A 302 3.92 8.42 5.03
C ASP A 302 2.99 7.40 5.69
N TYR A 303 1.73 7.39 5.27
CA TYR A 303 0.73 6.44 5.70
C TYR A 303 -0.23 6.10 4.59
N THR A 304 -0.89 4.97 4.76
CA THR A 304 -2.09 4.62 4.02
C THR A 304 -3.24 4.37 5.00
N ILE A 305 -4.48 4.63 4.59
CA ILE A 305 -5.68 4.32 5.40
C ILE A 305 -6.74 3.62 4.57
N GLN A 306 -7.31 2.53 5.11
CA GLN A 306 -8.34 1.70 4.47
C GLN A 306 -9.47 1.33 5.44
N PRO A 307 -10.66 0.95 4.94
CA PRO A 307 -11.76 0.48 5.77
C PRO A 307 -11.59 -0.96 6.24
N GLU A 308 -12.37 -1.32 7.25
CA GLU A 308 -12.49 -2.65 7.83
C GLU A 308 -12.73 -3.73 6.78
N ASN A 309 -13.62 -3.47 5.82
CA ASN A 309 -13.97 -4.39 4.73
C ASN A 309 -13.12 -4.21 3.46
N GLY A 310 -11.95 -3.57 3.57
CA GLY A 310 -10.98 -3.49 2.47
C GLY A 310 -10.56 -4.89 2.01
N GLY A 311 -10.52 -5.12 0.71
CA GLY A 311 -9.99 -6.36 0.14
C GLY A 311 -8.54 -6.25 -0.26
N VAL A 312 -7.91 -7.38 -0.61
CA VAL A 312 -6.52 -7.45 -1.13
C VAL A 312 -6.25 -6.37 -2.19
N GLY A 313 -7.19 -6.10 -3.09
CA GLY A 313 -7.03 -5.08 -4.12
C GLY A 313 -6.93 -3.65 -3.59
N VAL A 314 -7.64 -3.31 -2.50
CA VAL A 314 -7.57 -1.98 -1.86
C VAL A 314 -6.24 -1.84 -1.14
N PHE A 315 -5.89 -2.81 -0.31
CA PHE A 315 -4.60 -2.82 0.42
C PHE A 315 -3.40 -2.78 -0.53
N ALA A 316 -3.41 -3.59 -1.60
CA ALA A 316 -2.36 -3.55 -2.61
C ALA A 316 -2.33 -2.22 -3.39
N HIS A 317 -3.49 -1.63 -3.69
CA HIS A 317 -3.56 -0.33 -4.36
C HIS A 317 -2.94 0.78 -3.50
N GLU A 318 -3.36 0.88 -2.24
CA GLU A 318 -2.88 1.91 -1.33
C GLU A 318 -1.39 1.75 -1.04
N TYR A 319 -0.93 0.51 -0.81
CA TYR A 319 0.50 0.25 -0.66
C TYR A 319 1.31 0.61 -1.91
N THR A 320 0.72 0.48 -3.11
CA THR A 320 1.42 0.88 -4.33
C THR A 320 1.60 2.41 -4.43
N HIS A 321 0.77 3.22 -3.75
CA HIS A 321 1.02 4.67 -3.66
C HIS A 321 2.23 5.00 -2.80
N ASP A 322 2.53 4.14 -1.83
CA ASP A 322 3.62 4.30 -0.86
C ASP A 322 5.01 4.04 -1.49
N LEU A 323 5.08 3.08 -2.42
CA LEU A 323 6.26 2.79 -3.25
C LEU A 323 6.69 4.01 -4.10
#